data_AF-A0A520F1F1-F1
#
_entry.id   AF-A0A520F1F1-F1
#
_cell.length_a   1.000
_cell.length_b   1.000
_cell.length_c   1.000
_cell.angle_alpha   90.00
_cell.angle_beta   90.00
_cell.angle_gamma   90.00
#
_symmetry.space_group_name_H-M   'P 1'
#
loop_
_entity.id
_entity.type
_entity.pdbx_description
1 polymer ?
#
loop_
_entity_poly.entity_id
_entity_poly.type
_entity_poly.pdbx_seq_one_letter_code
_entity_poly.pdbx_strand_id
1 'polypeptide(L)'
;YEVPATDRPDADPGLTWSLIHDGRTMLEQRVIRLKKPEAHAEFPHSQTSRIVGNVRILAEADESVSVTANFIINRAKAGKFDTYVGRYDYELIPRNSSFLIRRKRAVLAHDMLDPQGKISFII
;
A
#
# COMPACT_ATOMS: atom_id res chain seq x y z
N TYR A 1 -8.05 -0.97 -2.70
CA TYR A 1 -6.70 -0.71 -2.15
C TYR A 1 -6.72 -1.19 -0.73
N GLU A 2 -5.86 -2.13 -0.40
CA GLU A 2 -5.97 -2.92 0.82
C GLU A 2 -4.65 -3.01 1.55
N VAL A 3 -4.71 -2.90 2.87
CA VAL A 3 -3.62 -3.26 3.79
C VAL A 3 -4.24 -4.18 4.84
N PRO A 4 -4.01 -5.50 4.78
CA PRO A 4 -4.52 -6.45 5.76
C PRO A 4 -4.01 -6.15 7.17
N ALA A 5 -4.65 -6.74 8.19
CA ALA A 5 -4.09 -6.77 9.53
C ALA A 5 -2.79 -7.60 9.55
N THR A 6 -1.84 -7.21 10.40
CA THR A 6 -0.50 -7.82 10.46
C THR A 6 -0.53 -9.26 10.97
N ASP A 7 -1.47 -9.58 11.86
CA ASP A 7 -1.68 -10.92 12.42
C ASP A 7 -2.40 -11.88 11.45
N ARG A 8 -3.06 -11.35 10.41
CA ARG A 8 -3.82 -12.11 9.41
C ARG A 8 -3.60 -11.61 7.99
N PRO A 9 -2.37 -11.74 7.45
CA PRO A 9 -1.98 -11.13 6.18
C PRO A 9 -2.71 -11.71 4.95
N ASP A 10 -3.15 -12.96 5.03
CA ASP A 10 -3.81 -13.68 3.92
C ASP A 10 -5.34 -13.80 4.08
N ALA A 11 -5.91 -13.21 5.13
CA ALA A 11 -7.36 -13.25 5.34
C ALA A 11 -8.14 -12.50 4.25
N ASP A 12 -9.36 -12.97 3.99
CA ASP A 12 -10.30 -12.27 3.13
C ASP A 12 -10.71 -10.93 3.79
N PRO A 13 -10.46 -9.78 3.13
CA PRO A 13 -10.86 -8.48 3.65
C PRO A 13 -12.37 -8.30 3.85
N GLY A 14 -13.21 -9.08 3.15
CA GLY A 14 -14.66 -9.06 3.33
C GLY A 14 -15.13 -9.77 4.60
N LEU A 15 -14.26 -10.62 5.19
CA LEU A 15 -14.57 -11.46 6.35
C LEU A 15 -13.78 -11.08 7.59
N THR A 16 -12.72 -10.28 7.45
CA THR A 16 -11.80 -9.92 8.53
C THR A 16 -11.48 -8.43 8.52
N TRP A 17 -11.23 -7.88 9.71
CA TRP A 17 -10.80 -6.51 9.87
C TRP A 17 -9.44 -6.29 9.21
N SER A 18 -9.27 -5.14 8.57
CA SER A 18 -8.04 -4.76 7.89
C SER A 18 -7.64 -3.34 8.29
N LEU A 19 -6.34 -3.03 8.19
CA LEU A 19 -5.84 -1.68 8.48
C LEU A 19 -6.37 -0.67 7.46
N ILE A 20 -6.50 -1.08 6.20
CA ILE A 20 -7.11 -0.30 5.13
C ILE A 20 -7.91 -1.23 4.21
N HIS A 21 -9.14 -0.86 3.90
CA HIS A 21 -9.98 -1.48 2.87
C HIS A 21 -10.72 -0.40 2.07
N ASP A 22 -9.98 0.31 1.24
CA ASP A 22 -10.51 1.46 0.50
C ASP A 22 -10.97 1.03 -0.90
N GLY A 23 -12.26 1.23 -1.18
CA GLY A 23 -12.78 1.32 -2.56
C GLY A 23 -12.35 2.62 -3.25
N ARG A 24 -12.76 2.83 -4.51
CA ARG A 24 -12.32 3.98 -5.32
C ARG A 24 -12.60 5.32 -4.65
N THR A 25 -13.82 5.53 -4.16
CA THR A 25 -14.23 6.79 -3.51
C THR A 25 -13.45 7.06 -2.23
N MET A 26 -13.23 6.05 -1.38
CA MET A 26 -12.46 6.22 -0.15
C MET A 26 -10.99 6.53 -0.43
N LEU A 27 -10.40 5.88 -1.43
CA LEU A 27 -9.04 6.15 -1.86
C LEU A 27 -8.90 7.60 -2.39
N GLU A 28 -9.88 8.09 -3.15
CA GLU A 28 -9.92 9.49 -3.59
C GLU A 28 -9.99 10.47 -2.42
N GLN A 29 -10.86 10.21 -1.44
CA GLN A 29 -10.93 11.03 -0.22
C GLN A 29 -9.62 11.02 0.58
N ARG A 30 -8.94 9.87 0.64
CA ARG A 30 -7.62 9.77 1.26
C ARG A 30 -6.60 10.64 0.53
N VAL A 31 -6.57 10.61 -0.80
CA VAL A 31 -5.69 11.47 -1.61
C VAL A 31 -6.00 12.94 -1.40
N ILE A 32 -7.28 13.32 -1.38
CA ILE A 32 -7.70 14.71 -1.11
C ILE A 32 -7.22 15.14 0.27
N ARG A 33 -7.42 14.31 1.30
CA ARG A 33 -6.95 14.58 2.66
C ARG A 33 -5.42 14.73 2.72
N LEU A 34 -4.66 13.86 2.04
CA LEU A 34 -3.19 13.92 2.05
C LEU A 34 -2.62 15.19 1.40
N LYS A 35 -3.38 15.86 0.53
CA LYS A 35 -2.98 17.13 -0.09
C LYS A 35 -3.29 18.36 0.77
N LYS A 36 -4.07 18.20 1.84
CA LYS A 36 -4.54 19.28 2.71
C LYS A 36 -3.56 19.56 3.85
N PRO A 37 -3.31 20.83 4.21
CA PRO A 37 -2.49 21.19 5.37
C PRO A 37 -3.03 20.65 6.70
N GLU A 38 -4.36 20.44 6.80
CA GLU A 38 -5.03 19.93 8.00
C GLU A 38 -4.75 18.44 8.25
N ALA A 39 -4.10 17.74 7.31
CA ALA A 39 -3.62 16.38 7.56
C ALA A 39 -2.35 16.41 8.43
N HIS A 40 -2.49 16.78 9.70
CA HIS A 40 -1.38 16.96 10.66
C HIS A 40 -0.42 15.75 10.74
N ALA A 41 -0.93 14.53 10.51
CA ALA A 41 -0.10 13.34 10.45
C ALA A 41 0.92 13.36 9.29
N GLU A 42 0.59 14.01 8.17
CA GLU A 42 1.39 14.11 6.93
C GLU A 42 1.66 15.55 6.50
N PHE A 43 1.44 16.56 7.35
CA PHE A 43 1.90 17.93 7.11
C PHE A 43 2.99 18.31 8.12
N PRO A 44 4.18 18.79 7.67
CA PRO A 44 4.72 18.67 6.32
C PRO A 44 4.80 17.21 5.84
N HIS A 45 4.80 17.00 4.52
CA HIS A 45 4.83 15.67 3.90
C HIS A 45 6.07 14.89 4.34
N SER A 46 5.86 13.62 4.69
CA SER A 46 6.99 12.72 4.93
C SER A 46 7.80 12.55 3.65
N GLN A 47 9.13 12.59 3.75
CA GLN A 47 9.96 12.15 2.63
C GLN A 47 9.92 10.63 2.57
N THR A 48 9.60 10.07 1.41
CA THR A 48 9.53 8.62 1.24
C THR A 48 10.45 8.17 0.11
N SER A 49 11.18 7.09 0.35
CA SER A 49 11.95 6.37 -0.67
C SER A 49 11.39 4.96 -0.78
N ARG A 50 10.97 4.58 -1.98
CA ARG A 50 10.31 3.31 -2.24
C ARG A 50 11.14 2.50 -3.22
N ILE A 51 11.61 1.36 -2.73
CA ILE A 51 12.31 0.36 -3.52
C ILE A 51 11.34 -0.79 -3.75
N VAL A 52 11.06 -1.09 -5.02
CA VAL A 52 10.24 -2.23 -5.42
C VAL A 52 11.13 -3.18 -6.20
N GLY A 53 11.11 -4.45 -5.83
CA GLY A 53 11.96 -5.49 -6.40
C GLY A 53 11.28 -6.84 -6.41
N ASN A 54 11.99 -7.85 -6.90
CA ASN A 54 11.51 -9.23 -6.99
C ASN A 54 10.11 -9.32 -7.65
N VAL A 55 9.93 -8.52 -8.70
CA VAL A 55 8.66 -8.47 -9.44
C VAL A 55 8.47 -9.78 -10.18
N ARG A 56 7.33 -10.43 -9.97
CA ARG A 56 6.97 -11.71 -10.57
C ARG A 56 5.55 -11.66 -11.10
N ILE A 57 5.38 -12.07 -12.35
CA ILE A 57 4.07 -12.36 -12.93
C ILE A 57 3.67 -13.75 -12.42
N LEU A 58 2.50 -13.84 -11.80
CA LEU A 58 1.96 -15.09 -11.25
C LEU A 58 1.00 -15.76 -12.22
N ALA A 59 0.18 -14.96 -12.92
CA ALA A 59 -0.77 -15.43 -13.90
C ALA A 59 -1.12 -14.30 -14.88
N GLU A 60 -1.44 -14.69 -16.11
CA GLU A 60 -1.98 -13.82 -17.15
C GLU A 60 -3.36 -14.34 -17.54
N ALA A 61 -4.33 -13.43 -17.59
CA ALA A 61 -5.68 -13.67 -18.08
C ALA A 61 -5.99 -12.64 -19.17
N ASP A 62 -7.06 -12.85 -19.93
CA ASP A 62 -7.39 -12.05 -21.12
C ASP A 62 -7.43 -10.53 -20.86
N GLU A 63 -7.91 -10.11 -19.68
CA GLU A 63 -8.09 -8.70 -19.32
C GLU A 63 -7.15 -8.21 -18.19
N SER A 64 -6.33 -9.10 -17.61
CA SER A 64 -5.54 -8.75 -16.43
C SER A 64 -4.34 -9.63 -16.16
N VAL A 65 -3.35 -9.05 -15.49
CA VAL A 65 -2.13 -9.72 -15.05
C VAL A 65 -2.06 -9.70 -13.53
N SER A 66 -1.89 -10.88 -12.93
CA SER A 66 -1.61 -11.02 -11.50
C SER A 66 -0.11 -10.89 -11.26
N VAL A 67 0.29 -9.93 -10.44
CA VAL A 67 1.71 -9.62 -10.19
C VAL A 67 1.96 -9.57 -8.70
N THR A 68 3.09 -10.14 -8.26
CA THR A 68 3.62 -9.90 -6.91
C THR A 68 4.95 -9.16 -6.99
N ALA A 69 5.25 -8.36 -5.98
CA ALA A 69 6.51 -7.65 -5.87
C ALA A 69 6.84 -7.37 -4.41
N ASN A 70 8.10 -7.43 -4.04
CA ASN A 70 8.54 -7.02 -2.70
C ASN A 70 8.76 -5.51 -2.68
N PHE A 71 8.50 -4.89 -1.52
CA PHE A 71 8.79 -3.48 -1.31
C PHE A 71 9.55 -3.23 -0.01
N ILE A 72 10.36 -2.17 -0.05
CA ILE A 72 10.92 -1.49 1.11
C ILE A 72 10.58 -0.01 0.94
N ILE A 73 9.95 0.57 1.95
CA ILE A 73 9.60 1.99 1.98
C ILE A 73 10.26 2.61 3.20
N ASN A 74 11.20 3.50 2.97
CA ASN A 74 11.77 4.33 4.02
C ASN A 74 10.96 5.62 4.10
N ARG A 75 10.59 6.02 5.32
CA ARG A 75 9.85 7.24 5.62
C ARG A 75 10.65 8.07 6.61
N ALA A 76 11.00 9.29 6.23
CA ALA A 76 11.66 10.25 7.09
C ALA A 76 10.72 11.42 7.40
N LYS A 77 10.45 11.67 8.69
CA LYS A 77 9.65 12.80 9.14
C LYS A 77 10.00 13.23 10.56
N ALA A 78 10.21 14.54 10.76
CA ALA A 78 10.44 15.16 12.08
C ALA A 78 11.53 14.44 12.90
N GLY A 79 12.65 14.09 12.26
CA GLY A 79 13.77 13.37 12.88
C GLY A 79 13.55 11.87 13.11
N LYS A 80 12.36 11.34 12.80
CA LYS A 80 12.08 9.89 12.84
C LYS A 80 12.28 9.25 11.48
N PHE A 81 12.82 8.03 11.49
CA PHE A 81 13.02 7.19 10.34
C PHE A 81 12.31 5.86 10.56
N ASP A 82 11.31 5.59 9.73
CA ASP A 82 10.51 4.37 9.77
C ASP A 82 10.73 3.58 8.48
N THR A 83 10.83 2.26 8.57
CA THR A 83 10.88 1.38 7.40
C THR A 83 9.65 0.48 7.37
N TYR A 84 9.00 0.41 6.21
CA TYR A 84 7.90 -0.49 5.91
C TYR A 84 8.36 -1.52 4.90
N VAL A 85 8.32 -2.80 5.28
CA VAL A 85 8.71 -3.92 4.42
C VAL A 85 7.48 -4.78 4.17
N GLY A 86 7.38 -5.35 2.99
CA GLY A 86 6.28 -6.23 2.65
C GLY A 86 6.28 -6.68 1.21
N ARG A 87 5.14 -7.21 0.80
CA ARG A 87 4.86 -7.57 -0.59
C ARG A 87 3.58 -6.92 -1.08
N TYR A 88 3.54 -6.68 -2.38
CA TYR A 88 2.32 -6.37 -3.08
C TYR A 88 1.75 -7.62 -3.72
N ASP A 89 0.44 -7.73 -3.66
CA ASP A 89 -0.35 -8.58 -4.53
C ASP A 89 -1.18 -7.62 -5.41
N TYR A 90 -0.87 -7.59 -6.70
CA TYR A 90 -1.50 -6.72 -7.69
C TYR A 90 -2.37 -7.51 -8.65
N GLU A 91 -3.43 -6.82 -9.08
CA GLU A 91 -4.17 -7.17 -10.27
C GLU A 91 -4.13 -5.96 -11.21
N LEU A 92 -3.43 -6.12 -12.32
CA LEU A 92 -3.13 -5.05 -13.27
C LEU A 92 -3.92 -5.24 -14.55
N ILE A 93 -4.50 -4.16 -15.08
CA ILE A 93 -5.16 -4.13 -16.38
C ILE A 93 -4.20 -3.49 -17.39
N PRO A 94 -3.78 -4.20 -18.45
CA PRO A 94 -2.99 -3.62 -19.52
C PRO A 94 -3.68 -2.41 -20.15
N ARG A 95 -2.95 -1.32 -20.36
CA ARG A 95 -3.45 -0.12 -21.04
C ARG A 95 -2.33 0.53 -21.85
N ASN A 96 -2.34 0.31 -23.16
CA ASN A 96 -1.30 0.76 -24.08
C ASN A 96 0.09 0.30 -23.61
N SER A 97 1.01 1.24 -23.36
CA SER A 97 2.36 0.99 -22.82
C SER A 97 2.43 1.00 -21.30
N SER A 98 1.29 0.92 -20.61
CA SER A 98 1.18 1.06 -19.16
C SER A 98 0.20 0.04 -18.56
N PHE A 99 0.04 0.09 -17.24
CA PHE A 99 -0.95 -0.70 -16.52
C PHE A 99 -1.80 0.21 -15.65
N LEU A 100 -3.09 -0.11 -15.56
CA LEU A 100 -3.96 0.38 -14.50
C LEU A 100 -3.97 -0.62 -13.34
N ILE A 101 -4.08 -0.12 -12.13
CA ILE A 101 -4.23 -0.97 -10.94
C ILE A 101 -5.72 -1.20 -10.72
N ARG A 102 -6.20 -2.43 -10.99
CA ARG A 102 -7.56 -2.86 -10.61
C ARG A 102 -7.61 -3.13 -9.10
N ARG A 103 -6.62 -3.89 -8.61
CA ARG A 103 -6.45 -4.18 -7.18
C ARG A 103 -4.99 -4.04 -6.78
N LYS A 104 -4.80 -3.47 -5.59
CA LYS A 104 -3.52 -3.42 -4.88
C LYS A 104 -3.75 -3.83 -3.44
N ARG A 105 -3.15 -4.95 -3.05
CA ARG A 105 -3.05 -5.40 -1.66
C ARG A 105 -1.59 -5.26 -1.22
N ALA A 106 -1.33 -4.46 -0.21
CA ALA A 106 -0.01 -4.28 0.37
C ALA A 106 0.06 -5.02 1.70
N VAL A 107 0.70 -6.18 1.69
CA VAL A 107 0.86 -7.05 2.85
C VAL A 107 2.15 -6.65 3.57
N LEU A 108 2.02 -6.10 4.77
CA LEU A 108 3.17 -5.74 5.61
C LEU A 108 3.79 -7.00 6.21
N ALA A 109 5.12 -7.05 6.25
CA ALA A 109 5.88 -8.13 6.90
C ALA A 109 6.09 -7.90 8.41
N HIS A 110 5.57 -6.80 8.95
CA HIS A 110 5.66 -6.46 10.37
C HIS A 110 4.66 -7.27 11.18
N ASP A 111 5.04 -7.79 12.35
CA ASP A 111 4.11 -8.43 13.29
C ASP A 111 3.19 -7.39 13.95
N MET A 112 3.75 -6.22 14.25
CA MET A 112 3.06 -5.06 14.82
C MET A 112 3.59 -3.77 14.20
N LEU A 113 2.75 -2.74 14.15
CA LEU A 113 3.14 -1.38 13.70
C LEU A 113 3.77 -0.58 14.86
N ASP A 114 4.80 -1.12 15.47
CA ASP A 114 5.58 -0.49 16.55
C ASP A 114 7.07 -0.67 16.20
N PRO A 115 7.86 0.41 15.99
CA PRO A 115 7.66 1.81 16.40
C PRO A 115 6.90 2.72 15.41
N GLN A 116 6.47 2.23 14.23
CA GLN A 116 5.93 3.13 13.19
C GLN A 116 4.61 3.81 13.61
N GLY A 117 3.80 3.14 14.42
CA GLY A 117 2.59 3.64 15.10
C GLY A 117 1.41 4.02 14.20
N LYS A 118 1.61 4.12 12.88
CA LYS A 118 0.57 4.52 11.91
C LYS A 118 0.94 4.19 10.47
N ILE A 119 -0.10 4.14 9.63
CA ILE A 119 0.00 4.18 8.16
C ILE A 119 -0.65 5.48 7.69
N SER A 120 0.15 6.54 7.64
CA SER A 120 -0.34 7.88 7.31
C SER A 120 -0.16 8.26 5.84
N PHE A 121 0.45 7.42 5.01
CA PHE A 121 0.66 7.63 3.58
C PHE A 121 0.17 6.41 2.76
N ILE A 122 0.26 6.48 1.42
CA ILE A 122 -0.10 5.34 0.56
C ILE A 122 1.08 4.37 0.49
N ILE A 123 0.88 3.14 0.97
CA ILE A 123 1.83 2.03 0.84
C ILE A 123 1.68 1.43 -0.55
#